data_AF-A0A7V9K382-F1
#
_entry.id   AF-A0A7V9K382-F1
#
_cell.length_a   1.000
_cell.length_b   1.000
_cell.length_c   1.000
_cell.angle_alpha   90.00
_cell.angle_beta   90.00
_cell.angle_gamma   90.00
#
_symmetry.space_group_name_H-M   'P 1'
#
loop_
_entity.id
_entity.type
_entity.pdbx_description
1 polymer ?
#
loop_
_entity_poly.entity_id
_entity_poly.type
_entity_poly.pdbx_seq_one_letter_code
_entity_poly.pdbx_strand_id
1 'polypeptide(L)'
;RRGDLAAARTTANSAVDAAPWAASPRMQRALVAEADGRLRDAREDLRETTDKQPQDWRGWALLARVQAESRQAEEARKSFRRARRLRPGSPFFIQRPRPVPVPAG
;
A
#
# COMPACT_ATOMS: atom_id res chain seq x y z
N ARG A 1 -1.94 6.52 17.89
CA ARG A 1 -1.20 5.31 17.45
C ARG A 1 -2.07 4.13 16.95
N ARG A 2 -3.27 3.83 17.47
CA ARG A 2 -4.20 2.87 16.80
C ARG A 2 -4.92 3.47 15.58
N GLY A 3 -5.24 4.77 15.63
CA GLY A 3 -5.88 5.49 14.52
C GLY A 3 -5.04 5.55 13.25
N ASP A 4 -3.73 5.80 13.36
CA ASP A 4 -2.84 5.85 12.19
C ASP A 4 -2.69 4.50 11.48
N LEU A 5 -2.72 3.40 12.25
CA LEU A 5 -2.63 2.04 11.71
C LEU A 5 -3.91 1.61 10.99
N ALA A 6 -5.07 1.96 11.54
CA ALA A 6 -6.35 1.71 10.88
C ALA A 6 -6.46 2.56 9.60
N ALA A 7 -6.12 3.85 9.66
CA ALA A 7 -6.12 4.73 8.51
C ALA A 7 -5.11 4.28 7.43
N ALA A 8 -3.88 3.93 7.81
CA ALA A 8 -2.87 3.43 6.88
C ALA A 8 -3.29 2.12 6.22
N ARG A 9 -3.91 1.21 6.98
CA ARG A 9 -4.42 -0.08 6.48
C ARG A 9 -5.63 0.10 5.56
N THR A 10 -6.60 0.93 5.92
CA THR A 10 -7.72 1.29 5.02
C THR A 10 -7.20 1.93 3.73
N THR A 11 -6.20 2.81 3.84
CA THR A 11 -5.56 3.47 2.69
C THR A 11 -4.77 2.49 1.81
N ALA A 12 -4.22 1.43 2.39
CA ALA A 12 -3.48 0.41 1.67
C ALA A 12 -4.37 -0.71 1.09
N ASN A 13 -5.49 -1.03 1.73
CA ASN A 13 -6.45 -2.03 1.25
C ASN A 13 -7.18 -1.60 -0.03
N SER A 14 -7.35 -0.29 -0.26
CA SER A 14 -7.88 0.24 -1.52
C SER A 14 -6.93 0.08 -2.73
N ALA A 15 -5.74 -0.51 -2.55
CA ALA A 15 -4.69 -0.55 -3.57
C ALA A 15 -4.62 -1.84 -4.43
N VAL A 16 -5.47 -2.86 -4.19
CA VAL A 16 -5.13 -4.26 -4.58
C VAL A 16 -5.91 -4.83 -5.78
N ASP A 17 -6.74 -4.07 -6.49
CA ASP A 17 -7.44 -4.59 -7.69
C ASP A 17 -6.63 -4.47 -9.00
N ALA A 18 -5.32 -4.73 -8.96
CA ALA A 18 -4.48 -4.81 -10.16
C ALA A 18 -4.01 -6.25 -10.37
N ALA A 19 -4.38 -6.81 -11.52
CA ALA A 19 -4.28 -8.22 -11.83
C ALA A 19 -2.88 -8.82 -11.53
N PRO A 20 -2.79 -9.92 -10.76
CA PRO A 20 -1.54 -10.53 -10.29
C PRO A 20 -0.53 -10.94 -11.38
N TRP A 21 -0.95 -11.02 -12.65
CA TRP A 21 -0.13 -11.49 -13.77
C TRP A 21 0.88 -10.45 -14.29
N ALA A 22 0.73 -9.17 -13.93
CA ALA A 22 1.67 -8.12 -14.34
C ALA A 22 2.69 -7.74 -13.25
N ALA A 23 2.69 -8.45 -12.11
CA ALA A 23 3.57 -8.20 -10.98
C ALA A 23 4.90 -8.96 -11.15
N SER A 24 6.01 -8.38 -10.67
CA SER A 24 7.29 -9.10 -10.69
C SER A 24 7.23 -10.38 -9.82
N PRO A 25 8.07 -11.40 -10.07
CA PRO A 25 8.11 -12.61 -9.24
C PRO A 25 8.34 -12.32 -7.74
N ARG A 26 9.11 -11.26 -7.40
CA ARG A 26 9.31 -10.82 -6.01
C ARG A 26 8.02 -10.27 -5.40
N MET A 27 7.23 -9.53 -6.17
CA MET A 27 5.92 -9.06 -5.70
C MET A 27 4.96 -10.22 -5.46
N GLN A 28 4.91 -11.20 -6.36
CA GLN A 28 4.08 -12.39 -6.18
C GLN A 28 4.49 -13.18 -4.94
N ARG A 29 5.80 -13.38 -4.73
CA ARG A 29 6.31 -14.02 -3.51
C ARG A 29 5.96 -13.21 -2.25
N ALA A 30 6.06 -11.89 -2.31
CA ALA A 30 5.67 -11.02 -1.21
C ALA A 30 4.17 -11.12 -0.87
N LEU A 31 3.30 -11.22 -1.88
CA LEU A 31 1.86 -11.41 -1.69
C LEU A 31 1.55 -12.73 -1.00
N VAL A 32 2.24 -13.81 -1.38
CA VAL A 32 2.11 -15.12 -0.71
C VAL A 32 2.63 -15.03 0.73
N ALA A 33 3.80 -14.41 0.94
CA ALA A 33 4.35 -14.22 2.28
C ALA A 33 3.45 -13.36 3.18
N GLU A 34 2.82 -12.32 2.64
CA GLU A 34 1.85 -11.50 3.35
C GLU A 34 0.60 -12.31 3.73
N ALA A 35 0.06 -13.11 2.82
CA ALA A 35 -1.07 -14.00 3.09
C ALA A 35 -0.75 -15.05 4.17
N ASP A 36 0.49 -15.54 4.20
CA ASP A 36 1.01 -16.46 5.24
C ASP A 36 1.33 -15.76 6.57
N GLY A 37 1.16 -14.44 6.68
CA GLY A 37 1.53 -13.65 7.86
C GLY A 37 3.04 -13.44 8.04
N ARG A 38 3.87 -13.86 7.08
CA ARG A 38 5.32 -13.64 7.03
C ARG A 38 5.64 -12.23 6.55
N LEU A 39 5.17 -11.24 7.30
CA LEU A 39 5.23 -9.82 6.92
C LEU A 39 6.66 -9.28 6.79
N ARG A 40 7.64 -9.90 7.48
CA ARG A 40 9.05 -9.54 7.33
C ARG A 40 9.57 -9.88 5.94
N ASP A 41 9.35 -11.12 5.50
CA ASP A 41 9.79 -11.62 4.19
C ASP A 41 9.13 -10.82 3.07
N ALA A 42 7.82 -10.59 3.18
CA ALA A 42 7.06 -9.79 2.23
C ALA A 42 7.65 -8.37 2.10
N ARG A 43 8.03 -7.75 3.22
CA ARG A 43 8.63 -6.41 3.22
C ARG A 43 10.02 -6.40 2.58
N GLU A 44 10.84 -7.42 2.80
CA GLU A 44 12.18 -7.52 2.20
C GLU A 44 12.08 -7.65 0.68
N ASP A 45 11.19 -8.52 0.18
CA ASP A 45 10.91 -8.67 -1.25
C ASP A 45 10.41 -7.39 -1.91
N LEU A 46 9.53 -6.67 -1.22
CA LEU A 46 8.96 -5.44 -1.74
C LEU A 46 9.95 -4.27 -1.69
N ARG A 47 10.87 -4.24 -0.72
CA ARG A 47 11.99 -3.26 -0.71
C ARG A 47 12.89 -3.48 -1.92
N GLU A 48 13.33 -4.70 -2.17
CA GLU A 48 14.10 -5.01 -3.37
C GLU A 48 13.34 -4.67 -4.65
N THR A 49 12.03 -4.91 -4.67
CA THR A 49 11.19 -4.55 -5.81
C THR A 49 11.20 -3.04 -6.04
N THR A 50 11.03 -2.24 -4.98
CA THR A 50 11.03 -0.78 -5.10
C THR A 50 12.39 -0.20 -5.46
N ASP A 51 13.47 -0.89 -5.09
CA ASP A 51 14.83 -0.49 -5.46
C ASP A 51 15.13 -0.81 -6.93
N LYS A 52 14.69 -1.97 -7.42
CA LYS A 52 14.90 -2.42 -8.81
C LYS A 52 13.92 -1.79 -9.81
N GLN A 53 12.72 -1.46 -9.36
CA GLN A 53 11.64 -0.91 -10.18
C GLN A 53 11.08 0.37 -9.53
N PRO A 54 11.90 1.43 -9.37
CA PRO A 54 11.52 2.61 -8.59
C PRO A 54 10.37 3.43 -9.20
N GLN A 55 10.05 3.19 -10.47
CA GLN A 55 8.94 3.83 -11.20
C GLN A 55 7.67 2.97 -11.21
N ASP A 56 7.73 1.72 -10.78
CA ASP A 56 6.54 0.88 -10.66
C ASP A 56 5.80 1.22 -9.37
N TRP A 57 4.70 1.96 -9.50
CA TRP A 57 3.86 2.37 -8.39
C TRP A 57 3.32 1.19 -7.57
N ARG A 58 3.18 0.00 -8.18
CA ARG A 58 2.59 -1.18 -7.53
C ARG A 58 3.49 -1.72 -6.41
N GLY A 59 4.80 -1.77 -6.63
CA GLY A 59 5.76 -2.19 -5.60
C GLY A 59 5.69 -1.29 -4.36
N TRP A 60 5.60 0.02 -4.58
CA TRP A 60 5.44 1.00 -3.50
C TRP A 60 4.09 0.87 -2.76
N ALA A 61 3.01 0.55 -3.47
CA ALA A 61 1.69 0.36 -2.89
C ALA A 61 1.63 -0.90 -2.01
N LEU A 62 2.14 -2.03 -2.52
CA LEU A 62 2.25 -3.27 -1.75
C LEU A 62 3.16 -3.10 -0.53
N LEU A 63 4.31 -2.42 -0.69
CA LEU A 63 5.22 -2.14 0.42
C LEU A 63 4.51 -1.33 1.51
N ALA A 64 3.70 -0.34 1.14
CA ALA A 64 2.91 0.45 2.08
C ALA A 64 1.92 -0.41 2.87
N ARG A 65 1.26 -1.37 2.20
CA ARG A 65 0.31 -2.30 2.84
C ARG A 65 1.00 -3.19 3.88
N VAL A 66 2.05 -3.90 3.47
CA VAL A 66 2.81 -4.78 4.36
C VAL A 66 3.39 -4.01 5.55
N GLN A 67 3.86 -2.78 5.33
CA GLN A 67 4.34 -1.90 6.39
C GLN A 67 3.21 -1.52 7.37
N ALA A 68 2.01 -1.21 6.88
CA ALA A 68 0.86 -0.90 7.72
C ALA A 68 0.43 -2.11 8.57
N GLU A 69 0.41 -3.31 7.99
CA GLU A 69 0.13 -4.56 8.72
C GLU A 69 1.20 -4.87 9.77
N SER A 70 2.47 -4.60 9.44
CA SER A 70 3.62 -4.74 10.35
C SER A 70 3.76 -3.61 11.37
N ARG A 71 2.75 -2.75 11.50
CA ARG A 71 2.72 -1.58 12.40
C ARG A 71 3.80 -0.50 12.16
N GLN A 72 4.35 -0.44 10.97
CA GLN A 72 5.32 0.58 10.50
C GLN A 72 4.57 1.73 9.80
N ALA A 73 3.83 2.52 10.58
CA ALA A 73 2.90 3.53 10.04
C ALA A 73 3.60 4.67 9.27
N GLU A 74 4.77 5.11 9.74
CA GLU A 74 5.55 6.19 9.13
C GLU A 74 6.07 5.80 7.74
N GLU A 75 6.61 4.58 7.66
CA GLU A 75 7.15 3.98 6.44
C GLU A 75 6.02 3.71 5.45
N ALA A 76 4.90 3.16 5.93
CA ALA A 76 3.72 2.93 5.10
C ALA A 76 3.25 4.22 4.42
N ARG A 77 3.19 5.33 5.17
CA ARG A 77 2.84 6.66 4.63
C ARG A 77 3.84 7.13 3.57
N LYS A 78 5.15 6.92 3.77
CA LYS A 78 6.19 7.30 2.80
C LYS A 78 6.04 6.51 1.50
N SER A 79 5.91 5.20 1.60
CA SER A 79 5.74 4.28 0.46
C SER A 79 4.47 4.61 -0.32
N PHE A 80 3.35 4.83 0.37
CA PHE A 80 2.08 5.20 -0.26
C PHE A 80 2.16 6.55 -0.99
N ARG A 81 2.80 7.56 -0.39
CA ARG A 81 3.02 8.85 -1.07
C ARG A 81 3.82 8.68 -2.36
N ARG A 82 4.80 7.77 -2.39
CA ARG A 82 5.58 7.48 -3.59
C ARG A 82 4.72 6.81 -4.66
N ALA A 83 3.92 5.81 -4.29
CA ALA A 83 2.98 5.14 -5.18
C ALA A 83 1.99 6.13 -5.82
N ARG A 84 1.38 7.01 -5.01
CA ARG A 84 0.44 8.04 -5.48
C ARG A 84 1.09 9.06 -6.42
N ARG A 85 2.33 9.47 -6.16
CA ARG A 85 3.08 10.39 -7.05
C ARG A 85 3.38 9.77 -8.41
N LEU A 86 3.58 8.45 -8.47
CA LEU A 86 3.89 7.74 -9.71
C LEU A 86 2.66 7.49 -10.57
N ARG A 87 1.47 7.40 -9.97
CA ARG A 87 0.21 7.27 -10.71
C ARG A 87 -0.89 8.17 -10.13
N PRO A 88 -0.74 9.51 -10.28
CA PRO A 88 -1.76 10.44 -9.84
C PRO A 88 -3.04 10.25 -10.67
N GLY A 89 -4.21 10.30 -10.04
CA GLY A 89 -5.51 10.17 -10.72
C GLY A 89 -5.96 8.74 -10.96
N SER A 90 -5.21 7.73 -10.53
CA SER A 90 -5.77 6.39 -10.52
C SER A 90 -6.83 6.25 -9.43
N PRO A 91 -7.99 5.62 -9.69
CA PRO A 91 -9.00 5.30 -8.68
C PRO A 91 -8.40 4.63 -7.42
N PHE A 92 -7.30 3.88 -7.59
CA PHE A 92 -6.49 3.29 -6.50
C PHE A 92 -6.04 4.27 -5.41
N PHE A 93 -5.88 5.57 -5.73
CA PHE A 93 -5.37 6.59 -4.80
C PHE A 93 -6.39 7.69 -4.49
N ILE A 94 -7.58 7.64 -5.08
CA ILE A 94 -8.62 8.64 -4.86
C ILE A 94 -9.45 8.20 -3.65
N GLN A 95 -9.13 8.70 -2.46
CA GLN A 95 -10.09 8.69 -1.37
C GLN A 95 -11.13 9.76 -1.65
N ARG A 96 -12.38 9.36 -1.95
CA ARG A 96 -13.50 10.30 -1.81
C ARG A 96 -13.62 10.62 -0.32
N PRO A 97 -13.45 11.89 0.11
CA PRO A 97 -13.73 12.25 1.48
C PRO A 97 -15.18 11.88 1.79
N ARG A 98 -15.40 11.20 2.92
CA ARG A 98 -16.75 10.89 3.40
C ARG A 98 -17.41 12.25 3.71
N PRO A 99 -18.54 12.60 3.09
CA PRO A 99 -19.17 13.89 3.32
C PRO A 99 -19.45 14.04 4.82
N VAL A 100 -19.00 15.15 5.40
CA VAL A 100 -19.31 15.50 6.77
C VAL A 100 -20.76 16.01 6.76
N PRO A 101 -21.71 15.39 7.49
CA PRO A 101 -23.07 15.89 7.53
C PRO A 101 -23.06 17.30 8.11
N VAL A 102 -23.61 18.25 7.35
CA VAL A 102 -23.83 19.62 7.81
C VAL A 102 -25.02 19.55 8.77
N PRO A 103 -24.88 19.95 10.05
CA PRO A 103 -26.02 19.96 10.96
C PRO A 103 -27.06 20.94 10.42
N ALA A 104 -28.30 20.47 10.27
CA ALA A 104 -29.43 21.34 9.97
C ALA A 104 -29.61 22.30 11.15
N GLY A 105 -29.48 23.60 10.88
CA GLY A 105 -29.91 24.65 11.79
C GLY A 105 -31.42 24.77 11.83
#